data_AF-A0A8E5MZ45-F1
#
_entry.id   AF-A0A8E5MZ45-F1
#
_cell.length_a   1.000
_cell.length_b   1.000
_cell.length_c   1.000
_cell.angle_alpha   90.00
_cell.angle_beta   90.00
_cell.angle_gamma   90.00
#
_symmetry.space_group_name_H-M   'P 1'
#
loop_
_entity.id
_entity.type
_entity.pdbx_description
1 polymer ?
#
loop_
_entity_poly.entity_id
_entity_poly.type
_entity_poly.pdbx_seq_one_letter_code
_entity_poly.pdbx_strand_id
1 'polypeptide(L)' 'MPRLVPSSVVRLKRPAYEVAEIAQLESDVTSQIVLDHVDGIADVAMVAELAGIPKPDALERLHALLELGMLEVVNA' A
#
# COMPACT_ATOMS: atom_id res chain seq x y z
N MET A 1 16.26 -3.11 -3.31
CA MET A 1 15.03 -2.95 -2.51
C MET A 1 14.19 -4.21 -2.66
N PRO A 2 13.46 -4.66 -1.62
CA PRO A 2 12.65 -5.87 -1.73
C PRO A 2 11.52 -5.66 -2.75
N ARG A 3 11.41 -6.58 -3.72
CA ARG A 3 10.41 -6.50 -4.78
C ARG A 3 9.11 -7.14 -4.26
N LEU A 4 8.04 -6.35 -4.17
CA LEU A 4 6.72 -6.88 -3.81
C LEU A 4 6.23 -7.88 -4.86
N VAL A 5 5.67 -9.00 -4.38
CA VAL A 5 4.92 -9.97 -5.16
C VAL A 5 3.48 -10.04 -4.62
N PRO A 6 2.51 -10.61 -5.36
CA PRO A 6 1.12 -10.67 -4.89
C PRO A 6 0.93 -11.35 -3.52
N SER A 7 1.83 -12.26 -3.13
CA SER A 7 1.83 -12.92 -1.82
C SER A 7 2.51 -12.12 -0.72
N SER A 8 3.14 -10.99 -1.07
CA SER A 8 3.82 -10.17 -0.08
C SER A 8 2.81 -9.55 0.86
N VAL A 9 3.18 -9.55 2.13
CA VAL A 9 2.42 -8.98 3.22
C VAL A 9 3.10 -7.69 3.64
N VAL A 10 2.34 -6.60 3.62
CA VAL A 10 2.83 -5.26 3.93
C VAL A 10 2.16 -4.70 5.19
N ARG A 11 2.89 -3.85 5.90
CA ARG A 11 2.43 -3.14 7.10
C ARG A 11 2.70 -1.66 6.95
N LEU A 12 1.79 -0.82 7.44
CA LEU A 12 2.03 0.60 7.58
C LEU A 12 3.06 0.86 8.70
N LYS A 13 4.12 1.60 8.36
CA LYS A 13 5.12 2.07 9.33
C LYS A 13 4.66 3.28 10.14
N ARG A 14 3.65 3.98 9.65
CA ARG A 14 3.09 5.18 10.26
C ARG A 14 1.58 5.03 10.40
N PRO A 15 0.95 5.76 11.33
CA PRO A 15 -0.52 5.77 11.45
C PRO A 15 -1.17 6.20 10.14
N ALA A 16 -2.29 5.58 9.76
CA ALA A 16 -2.96 5.82 8.48
C ALA A 16 -3.25 7.31 8.19
N TYR A 17 -3.50 8.12 9.22
CA TYR A 17 -3.73 9.56 9.07
C TYR A 17 -2.48 10.35 8.62
N GLU A 18 -1.27 9.99 9.07
CA GLU A 18 -0.02 10.62 8.59
C GLU A 18 0.28 10.20 7.15
N VAL A 19 -0.03 8.96 6.81
CA VAL A 19 0.17 8.43 5.45
C VAL A 19 -0.83 9.05 4.49
N ALA A 20 -2.08 9.27 4.92
CA ALA A 20 -3.11 9.94 4.13
C ALA A 20 -2.79 11.42 3.87
N GLU A 21 -2.11 12.13 4.78
CA GLU A 21 -1.60 13.49 4.53
C GLU A 21 -0.49 13.50 3.46
N ILE A 22 0.42 12.52 3.49
CA ILE A 22 1.49 12.39 2.50
C ILE A 22 0.92 11.96 1.13
N ALA A 23 -0.03 11.03 1.10
CA ALA A 23 -0.70 10.61 -0.13
C ALA A 23 -1.57 11.73 -0.73
N GLN A 24 -2.16 12.62 0.09
CA GLN A 24 -2.86 13.82 -0.38
C GLN A 24 -1.92 14.83 -1.06
N LEU A 25 -0.68 14.95 -0.58
CA LEU A 25 0.33 15.80 -1.22
C LEU A 25 0.68 15.32 -2.64
N GLU A 26 0.57 14.01 -2.91
CA GLU A 26 0.78 13.43 -4.24
C GLU A 26 -0.51 13.28 -5.09
N SER A 27 -1.67 13.75 -4.61
CA SER A 27 -2.91 13.86 -5.40
C SER A 27 -3.51 12.57 -5.97
N ASP A 28 -3.14 11.37 -5.50
CA ASP A 28 -3.77 10.13 -5.96
C ASP A 28 -4.79 9.60 -4.93
N VAL A 29 -6.07 9.94 -5.14
CA VAL A 29 -7.23 9.42 -4.38
C VAL A 29 -7.23 7.88 -4.35
N THR A 30 -6.70 7.24 -5.38
CA THR A 30 -6.58 5.78 -5.47
C THR A 30 -5.61 5.22 -4.43
N SER A 31 -4.54 5.95 -4.13
CA SER A 31 -3.56 5.56 -3.11
C SER A 31 -4.14 5.63 -1.70
N GLN A 32 -5.06 6.56 -1.42
CA GLN A 32 -5.80 6.57 -0.16
C GLN A 32 -6.71 5.35 0.00
N ILE A 33 -7.42 4.97 -1.07
CA ILE A 33 -8.29 3.77 -1.05
C ILE A 33 -7.46 2.52 -0.74
N VAL A 34 -6.26 2.39 -1.32
CA VAL A 34 -5.34 1.28 -1.02
C VAL A 34 -4.89 1.30 0.44
N LEU A 35 -4.59 2.48 0.99
CA LEU A 35 -4.10 2.67 2.35
C LEU A 35 -5.15 2.42 3.43
N ASP A 36 -6.41 2.83 3.20
CA ASP A 36 -7.53 2.64 4.14
C ASP A 36 -7.81 1.16 4.43
N HIS A 37 -7.35 0.26 3.55
CA HIS A 37 -7.52 -1.18 3.68
C HIS A 37 -6.29 -1.92 4.24
N VAL A 38 -5.17 -1.21 4.46
CA VAL A 38 -4.00 -1.77 5.15
C VAL A 38 -4.15 -1.52 6.66
N ASP A 39 -5.05 -2.26 7.30
CA ASP A 39 -5.21 -2.20 8.76
C ASP A 39 -4.14 -3.07 9.44
N GLY A 40 -2.94 -2.52 9.56
CA GLY A 40 -1.81 -3.16 10.22
C GLY A 40 -1.03 -4.16 9.36
N ILE A 41 -1.67 -5.19 8.79
CA ILE A 41 -1.00 -6.23 8.00
C ILE A 41 -1.94 -6.70 6.88
N ALA A 42 -1.60 -6.46 5.62
CA ALA A 42 -2.43 -6.86 4.48
C ALA A 42 -1.61 -7.51 3.37
N ASP A 43 -2.17 -8.53 2.71
CA ASP A 43 -1.59 -9.09 1.49
C ASP A 43 -1.97 -8.22 0.28
N VAL A 44 -1.03 -8.11 -0.66
CA VAL A 44 -1.14 -7.26 -1.84
C VAL A 44 -2.37 -7.60 -2.71
N ALA A 45 -2.75 -8.88 -2.82
CA ALA A 45 -3.92 -9.30 -3.58
C ALA A 45 -5.23 -8.89 -2.90
N MET A 46 -5.32 -9.01 -1.57
CA MET A 46 -6.47 -8.53 -0.81
C MET A 46 -6.62 -7.01 -0.87
N VAL A 47 -5.51 -6.26 -0.82
CA VAL A 47 -5.55 -4.80 -0.99
C VAL A 47 -6.09 -4.40 -2.36
N ALA A 48 -5.67 -5.08 -3.42
CA ALA A 48 -6.19 -4.84 -4.77
C ALA A 48 -7.70 -5.11 -4.88
N GLU A 49 -8.17 -6.20 -4.27
CA GLU A 49 -9.59 -6.59 -4.27
C GLU A 49 -10.45 -5.60 -3.47
N LEU A 50 -9.99 -5.17 -2.29
CA LEU A 50 -10.69 -4.19 -1.46
C LEU A 50 -10.70 -2.79 -2.09
N ALA A 51 -9.61 -2.39 -2.73
CA ALA A 51 -9.52 -1.12 -3.44
C ALA A 51 -10.29 -1.12 -4.77
N GLY A 52 -10.74 -2.27 -5.26
CA GLY A 52 -11.47 -2.40 -6.53
C GLY A 52 -10.63 -2.06 -7.76
N ILE A 53 -9.31 -2.23 -7.68
CA ILE A 53 -8.37 -1.91 -8.78
C ILE A 53 -7.64 -3.17 -9.29
N PRO A 54 -7.10 -3.15 -10.53
CA PRO A 54 -6.31 -4.25 -11.04
C PRO A 54 -5.09 -4.58 -10.16
N LYS A 55 -4.79 -5.87 -9.99
CA LYS A 55 -3.65 -6.35 -9.20
C LYS A 55 -2.30 -5.71 -9.59
N PRO A 56 -1.96 -5.52 -10.89
CA PRO A 56 -0.72 -4.85 -11.28
C PRO A 56 -0.65 -3.40 -10.77
N ASP A 57 -1.76 -2.67 -10.87
CA ASP A 57 -1.87 -1.25 -10.49
C ASP A 57 -1.79 -1.06 -8.98
N ALA A 58 -2.33 -2.00 -8.20
CA ALA A 58 -2.16 -2.05 -6.74
C ALA A 58 -0.71 -2.35 -6.36
N LEU A 59 -0.06 -3.27 -7.09
CA LEU A 59 1.34 -3.64 -6.89
C LEU A 59 2.28 -2.45 -7.08
N GLU A 60 2.08 -1.69 -8.16
CA GLU A 60 2.89 -0.52 -8.47
C GLU A 60 2.73 0.56 -7.40
N ARG A 61 1.50 0.82 -6.96
CA ARG A 61 1.21 1.77 -5.88
C ARG A 61 1.81 1.36 -4.54
N LEU A 62 1.64 0.10 -4.14
CA LEU A 62 2.25 -0.42 -2.92
C LEU A 62 3.78 -0.38 -3.00
N HIS A 63 4.36 -0.54 -4.19
CA HIS A 63 5.80 -0.35 -4.40
C HIS A 63 6.20 1.10 -4.15
N ALA A 64 5.48 2.07 -4.72
CA ALA A 64 5.75 3.48 -4.49
C ALA A 64 5.65 3.84 -3.00
N LEU A 65 4.62 3.35 -2.31
CA LEU A 65 4.45 3.54 -0.86
C LEU A 65 5.58 2.88 -0.04
N LEU A 66 6.12 1.75 -0.49
CA LEU A 66 7.29 1.09 0.10
C LEU A 66 8.58 1.89 -0.11
N GLU A 67 8.79 2.43 -1.32
CA GLU A 67 9.94 3.28 -1.65
C GLU A 67 9.93 4.60 -0.89
N LEU A 68 8.74 5.17 -0.67
CA LEU A 68 8.52 6.35 0.18
C LEU A 68 8.69 6.05 1.69
N GLY A 69 8.95 4.78 2.06
CA GLY A 69 9.17 4.36 3.44
C GLY A 69 7.91 4.36 4.31
N MET A 70 6.73 4.42 3.69
CA MET A 70 5.43 4.41 4.37
C MET A 70 4.98 2.99 4.72
N LEU A 71 5.42 2.01 3.94
CA LEU A 71 5.19 0.58 4.17
C LEU A 71 6.48 -0.13 4.60
N GLU A 72 6.29 -1.30 5.21
CA GLU A 72 7.31 -2.32 5.37
C GLU A 72 6.79 -3.69 4.94
N VAL A 73 7.69 -4.51 4.40
CA VAL A 73 7.38 -5.90 4.05
C VAL A 73 7.56 -6.76 5.30
N VAL A 74 6.48 -7.37 5.74
CA VAL A 74 6.45 -8.26 6.90
C VAL A 74 6.71 -9.71 6.48
N ASN A 75 6.29 -10.07 5.27
CA ASN A 75 6.53 -11.38 4.64
C ASN A 75 6.57 -11.21 3.11
N ALA A 76 7.45 -11.93 2.42
CA ALA A 76 7.69 -11.78 0.98
C ALA A 76 7.27 -13.04 0.21
#